data_AF-A0A7Y4H1A2-F1
#
_entry.id   AF-A0A7Y4H1A2-F1
#
_cell.length_a   1.000
_cell.length_b   1.000
_cell.length_c   1.000
_cell.angle_alpha   90.00
_cell.angle_beta   90.00
_cell.angle_gamma   90.00
#
_symmetry.space_group_name_H-M   'P 1'
#
loop_
_entity.id
_entity.type
_entity.pdbx_description
1 polymer ?
#
loop_
_entity_poly.entity_id
_entity_poly.type
_entity_poly.pdbx_seq_one_letter_code
_entity_poly.pdbx_strand_id
1 'polypeptide(L)' 'MKSFVAALAFAVVAAVGVAMVLNTIQQSSSVTFTTSGARVGDPGHNLIGPS' A
#
# COMPACT_ATOMS: atom_id res chain seq x y z
N MET A 1 -8.77 -25.97 23.29
CA MET A 1 -8.74 -24.48 23.30
C MET A 1 -7.34 -23.91 23.01
N LYS A 2 -6.25 -24.45 23.58
CA LYS A 2 -4.88 -23.96 23.35
C LYS A 2 -4.48 -23.84 21.86
N SER A 3 -4.77 -24.86 21.05
CA SER A 3 -4.45 -24.87 19.62
C SER A 3 -5.19 -23.79 18.82
N PHE A 4 -6.45 -23.50 19.20
CA PHE A 4 -7.22 -22.42 18.59
C PHE A 4 -6.63 -21.06 18.91
N VAL A 5 -6.24 -20.83 20.17
CA VAL A 5 -5.58 -19.58 20.58
C VAL A 5 -4.23 -19.40 19.86
N ALA A 6 -3.46 -20.48 19.69
CA ALA A 6 -2.20 -20.44 18.93
C ALA A 6 -2.43 -20.09 17.45
N ALA A 7 -3.44 -20.71 16.82
CA ALA A 7 -3.80 -20.40 15.43
C ALA A 7 -4.26 -18.95 15.26
N LEU A 8 -5.06 -18.44 16.21
CA LEU A 8 -5.50 -17.04 16.22
C LEU A 8 -4.31 -16.08 16.35
N ALA A 9 -3.38 -16.36 17.28
CA ALA A 9 -2.18 -15.55 17.45
C ALA A 9 -1.32 -15.53 16.19
N PHE A 10 -1.14 -16.69 15.55
CA PHE A 10 -0.41 -16.79 14.29
C PHE A 10 -1.07 -15.99 13.16
N ALA A 11 -2.40 -16.08 13.03
CA ALA A 11 -3.14 -15.34 12.01
C ALA A 11 -2.98 -13.82 12.17
N VAL A 12 -3.03 -13.31 13.41
CA VAL A 12 -2.80 -11.88 13.69
C VAL A 12 -1.39 -11.46 13.29
N VAL A 13 -0.37 -12.23 13.67
CA VAL A 13 1.03 -11.93 13.32
C VAL A 13 1.23 -11.95 11.80
N ALA A 14 0.68 -12.95 11.12
CA ALA A 14 0.77 -13.07 9.67
C ALA A 14 0.08 -11.90 8.95
N ALA A 15 -1.11 -11.50 9.40
CA ALA A 15 -1.85 -10.38 8.83
C ALA A 15 -1.08 -9.06 8.97
N VAL A 16 -0.53 -8.79 10.16
CA VAL A 16 0.27 -7.58 10.42
C VAL A 16 1.54 -7.58 9.57
N GLY A 17 2.26 -8.71 9.53
CA GLY A 17 3.49 -8.83 8.73
C GLY A 17 3.23 -8.61 7.23
N VAL A 18 2.19 -9.23 6.68
CA VAL A 18 1.80 -9.05 5.28
C VAL A 18 1.37 -7.61 5.01
N ALA A 19 0.59 -6.98 5.89
CA ALA A 19 0.18 -5.59 5.73
C ALA A 19 1.37 -4.62 5.67
N MET A 20 2.39 -4.82 6.52
CA MET A 20 3.61 -4.02 6.49
C MET A 20 4.36 -4.15 5.16
N VAL A 21 4.54 -5.39 4.68
CA VAL A 21 5.22 -5.65 3.39
C VAL A 21 4.43 -5.04 2.24
N LEU A 22 3.13 -5.29 2.17
CA LEU A 22 2.28 -4.75 1.11
C LEU A 22 2.29 -3.22 1.10
N ASN A 23 2.27 -2.57 2.27
CA ASN A 23 2.34 -1.12 2.36
C ASN A 23 3.65 -0.52 1.81
N THR A 24 4.74 -1.30 1.75
CA THR A 24 6.00 -0.84 1.13
C THR A 24 6.04 -1.01 -0.39
N ILE A 25 5.25 -1.92 -0.94
CA ILE A 25 5.30 -2.29 -2.36
C ILE A 25 4.14 -1.66 -3.15
N GLN A 26 3.01 -1.41 -2.48
CA GLN A 26 1.81 -0.89 -3.12
C GLN A 26 1.86 0.63 -3.29
N GLN A 27 1.63 1.09 -4.51
CA GLN A 27 1.41 2.49 -4.81
C GLN A 27 -0.07 2.84 -4.58
N SER A 28 -0.36 4.04 -4.07
CA SER A 28 -1.75 4.48 -3.85
C SER A 28 -2.52 4.51 -5.17
N SER A 29 -3.76 4.00 -5.18
CA SER A 29 -4.64 4.06 -6.34
C SER A 29 -4.87 5.48 -6.86
N SER A 30 -4.80 6.47 -5.97
CA SER A 30 -4.84 7.88 -6.35
C SER A 30 -3.73 8.26 -7.33
N VAL A 31 -2.53 7.67 -7.20
CA VAL A 31 -1.40 7.89 -8.10
C VAL A 31 -1.61 7.15 -9.42
N THR A 32 -2.11 5.91 -9.39
CA THR A 32 -2.34 5.09 -10.59
C THR A 32 -3.42 5.65 -11.52
N PHE A 33 -4.49 6.22 -10.97
CA PHE A 33 -5.62 6.75 -11.76
C PHE A 33 -5.60 8.28 -11.87
N THR A 34 -4.49 8.91 -11.49
CA THR A 34 -4.22 10.30 -11.87
C THR A 34 -4.01 10.36 -13.38
N THR A 35 -5.00 10.89 -14.11
CA THR A 35 -4.77 11.34 -15.48
C THR A 35 -3.68 12.42 -15.47
N SER A 36 -2.82 12.45 -16.50
CA SER A 36 -1.65 13.33 -16.68
C SER A 36 -1.97 14.83 -16.80
N GLY A 37 -3.15 15.27 -16.35
CA GLY A 37 -3.47 16.67 -16.14
C GLY A 37 -2.82 17.16 -14.85
N ALA A 38 -2.00 18.22 -14.96
CA ALA A 38 -1.21 18.77 -13.87
C ALA A 38 -2.01 18.91 -12.55
N ARG A 39 -1.68 18.10 -11.53
CA ARG A 39 -2.32 18.22 -10.22
C ARG A 39 -1.79 19.46 -9.49
N VAL A 40 -2.65 20.45 -9.30
CA VAL A 40 -2.35 21.72 -8.61
C VAL A 40 -1.94 21.53 -7.13
N GLY A 41 -2.17 20.34 -6.56
CA GLY A 41 -1.81 20.00 -5.18
C GLY A 41 -0.45 19.32 -4.98
N ASP A 42 0.29 19.00 -6.06
CA ASP A 42 1.60 18.34 -6.00
C ASP A 42 2.59 18.93 -7.03
N PRO A 43 3.03 20.19 -6.85
CA PRO A 43 3.93 20.84 -7.79
C PRO A 43 5.31 20.16 -7.78
N GLY A 44 5.72 19.60 -8.92
CA GLY A 44 7.03 18.96 -9.13
C GLY A 44 6.96 17.52 -9.64
N HIS A 45 5.95 16.74 -9.23
CA HIS A 45 5.76 15.36 -9.68
C HIS A 45 4.90 15.22 -10.94
N ASN A 46 4.35 16.33 -11.45
CA ASN A 46 3.46 16.38 -12.62
C ASN A 46 4.16 16.81 -13.93
N LEU A 47 5.48 16.97 -13.94
CA LEU A 47 6.20 17.57 -15.09
C LEU A 47 6.91 16.57 -15.99
N ILE A 48 7.03 15.30 -15.61
CA ILE A 48 7.74 14.29 -16.41
C ILE A 48 6.84 13.05 -16.55
N GLY A 49 6.30 12.86 -17.76
CA GLY A 49 5.73 11.57 -18.18
C GLY A 49 6.85 10.55 -18.44
N PRO A 50 6.50 9.25 -18.60
CA PRO A 50 7.50 8.20 -18.78
C PRO A 50 8.37 8.47 -20.01
N SER A 51 9.69 8.34 -19.85
CA SER A 51 10.67 8.24 -20.93
C SER A 51 10.65 6.85 -21.56
#